data_AF-A0A3M1DW72-F1
#
_entry.id   AF-A0A3M1DW72-F1
#
_cell.length_a   1.000
_cell.length_b   1.000
_cell.length_c   1.000
_cell.angle_alpha   90.00
_cell.angle_beta   90.00
_cell.angle_gamma   90.00
#
_symmetry.space_group_name_H-M   'P 1'
#
loop_
_entity.id
_entity.type
_entity.pdbx_description
1 polymer ?
#
loop_
_entity_poly.entity_id
_entity_poly.type
_entity_poly.pdbx_seq_one_letter_code
_entity_poly.pdbx_strand_id
1 'polypeptide(L)'
;MARTFFLITLTLTLLSGCVSKSTYEQQVAAYNGLQNDYNSLQQRYQDLSTQFEQLRDKHARLQADNEATGQRLTACEQDLERARQDMIRLEQVLSDRSAEAGQAMAEMRRNIEELEAAKRDLEAQLERERIAREARIAKMKNTYDALVGKLEEEIKRGEITISELQGRLTVNMVERILFDSGSAEIKPGGLKVLARVGEILRNVQDKDIMVEGHTDSVPISSRLRDRFPSNWELSSARAASVVHFLQDKAGIPGERLAIVGYGPYRPVADNDTPEGREQNRRIQIVLVPPVQSKIVQPVN
;
A
#
# COMPACT_ATOMS: atom_id res chain seq x y z
N MET A 1 120.62 2.36 -70.60
CA MET A 1 121.52 2.03 -71.72
C MET A 1 121.64 0.52 -71.79
N ALA A 2 121.00 -0.07 -72.80
CA ALA A 2 121.61 -0.92 -73.84
C ALA A 2 121.93 -2.35 -73.35
N ARG A 3 121.11 -3.34 -73.77
CA ARG A 3 121.38 -4.32 -74.86
C ARG A 3 122.31 -5.45 -74.33
N THR A 4 122.12 -6.76 -74.57
CA THR A 4 121.71 -7.46 -75.78
C THR A 4 121.53 -8.96 -75.47
N PHE A 5 120.79 -9.63 -76.35
CA PHE A 5 120.52 -11.07 -76.53
C PHE A 5 121.72 -12.04 -76.41
N PHE A 6 121.42 -13.31 -76.05
CA PHE A 6 122.04 -14.46 -76.71
C PHE A 6 121.12 -15.71 -76.73
N LEU A 7 121.02 -16.33 -77.92
CA LEU A 7 120.43 -17.64 -78.22
C LEU A 7 121.23 -18.77 -77.58
N ILE A 8 120.58 -19.84 -77.07
CA ILE A 8 121.10 -21.22 -77.21
C ILE A 8 119.94 -22.20 -77.42
N THR A 9 120.08 -22.99 -78.48
CA THR A 9 119.28 -24.11 -78.97
C THR A 9 119.59 -25.45 -78.29
N LEU A 10 118.57 -26.33 -78.28
CA LEU A 10 118.64 -27.80 -78.47
C LEU A 10 119.26 -28.68 -77.37
N THR A 11 118.43 -29.56 -76.77
CA THR A 11 118.62 -31.02 -76.78
C THR A 11 117.41 -31.73 -76.17
N LEU A 12 116.70 -32.50 -77.00
CA LEU A 12 115.65 -33.43 -76.62
C LEU A 12 116.31 -34.72 -76.11
N THR A 13 116.42 -34.90 -74.80
CA THR A 13 116.86 -36.16 -74.19
C THR A 13 115.64 -36.89 -73.63
N LEU A 14 115.21 -37.92 -74.35
CA LEU A 14 114.39 -39.02 -73.81
C LEU A 14 115.21 -39.74 -72.74
N LEU A 15 115.04 -39.33 -71.49
CA LEU A 15 115.55 -40.02 -70.31
C LEU A 15 114.37 -40.65 -69.58
N SER A 16 114.21 -41.94 -69.82
CA SER A 16 113.41 -42.88 -69.03
C SER A 16 113.92 -42.87 -67.58
N GLY A 17 113.30 -42.04 -66.74
CA GLY A 17 113.52 -42.01 -65.31
C GLY A 17 112.70 -43.08 -64.60
N CYS A 18 113.24 -44.30 -64.50
CA CYS A 18 112.75 -45.31 -63.57
C CYS A 18 113.08 -44.86 -62.13
N VAL A 19 112.06 -44.51 -61.35
CA VAL A 19 112.15 -44.35 -59.88
C VAL A 19 112.32 -45.74 -59.25
N SER A 20 113.10 -45.85 -58.16
CA SER A 20 113.25 -47.13 -57.43
C SER A 20 111.90 -47.57 -56.84
N LYS A 21 111.57 -48.87 -56.93
CA LYS A 21 110.29 -49.44 -56.50
C LYS A 21 109.93 -49.07 -55.04
N SER A 22 110.91 -49.01 -54.14
CA SER A 22 110.69 -48.66 -52.72
C SER A 22 110.36 -47.19 -52.50
N THR A 23 110.95 -46.26 -53.28
CA THR A 23 110.65 -44.82 -53.18
C THR A 23 109.25 -44.51 -53.70
N TYR A 24 108.84 -45.20 -54.77
CA TYR A 24 107.47 -45.14 -55.29
C TYR A 24 106.47 -45.71 -54.26
N GLU A 25 106.75 -46.87 -53.68
CA GLU A 25 105.90 -47.49 -52.65
C GLU A 25 105.75 -46.61 -51.39
N GLN A 26 106.81 -45.92 -50.94
CA GLN A 26 106.74 -44.98 -49.81
C GLN A 26 105.90 -43.74 -50.12
N GLN A 27 106.03 -43.15 -51.32
CA GLN A 27 105.19 -42.01 -51.71
C GLN A 27 103.73 -42.42 -51.89
N VAL A 28 103.46 -43.62 -52.42
CA VAL A 28 102.09 -44.16 -52.53
C VAL A 28 101.50 -44.41 -51.14
N ALA A 29 102.27 -44.95 -50.19
CA ALA A 29 101.82 -45.13 -48.81
C ALA A 29 101.54 -43.79 -48.10
N ALA A 30 102.38 -42.78 -48.30
CA ALA A 30 102.18 -41.43 -47.77
C ALA A 30 100.96 -40.73 -48.40
N TYR A 31 100.76 -40.87 -49.72
CA TYR A 31 99.58 -40.37 -50.43
C TYR A 31 98.29 -41.03 -49.93
N ASN A 32 98.30 -42.36 -49.77
CA ASN A 32 97.17 -43.10 -49.21
C ASN A 32 96.88 -42.71 -47.75
N GLY A 33 97.91 -42.52 -46.94
CA GLY A 33 97.78 -42.03 -45.56
C GLY A 33 97.15 -40.64 -45.50
N LEU A 34 97.67 -39.69 -46.30
CA LEU A 34 97.14 -38.34 -46.38
C LEU A 34 95.71 -38.31 -46.94
N GLN A 35 95.37 -39.20 -47.89
CA GLN A 35 94.01 -39.33 -48.41
C GLN A 35 93.04 -39.89 -47.37
N ASN A 36 93.48 -40.83 -46.54
CA ASN A 36 92.69 -41.32 -45.40
C ASN A 36 92.48 -40.21 -44.35
N ASP A 37 93.51 -39.43 -44.05
CA ASP A 37 93.42 -38.30 -43.13
C ASP A 37 92.46 -37.23 -43.67
N TYR A 38 92.58 -36.88 -44.96
CA TYR A 38 91.66 -35.96 -45.64
C TYR A 38 90.22 -36.45 -45.58
N ASN A 39 89.97 -37.73 -45.88
CA ASN A 39 88.63 -38.32 -45.80
C ASN A 39 88.07 -38.31 -44.36
N SER A 40 88.91 -38.62 -43.37
CA SER A 40 88.51 -38.62 -41.95
C SER A 40 88.20 -37.21 -41.44
N LEU A 41 88.99 -36.21 -41.86
CA LEU A 41 88.79 -34.81 -41.53
C LEU A 41 87.53 -34.27 -42.22
N GLN A 42 87.30 -34.65 -43.48
CA GLN A 42 86.08 -34.33 -44.21
C GLN A 42 84.84 -34.90 -43.50
N GLN A 43 84.89 -36.16 -43.04
CA GLN A 43 83.80 -36.78 -42.29
C GLN A 43 83.55 -36.07 -40.95
N ARG A 44 84.62 -35.71 -40.21
CA ARG A 44 84.49 -34.93 -38.96
C ARG A 44 83.91 -33.54 -39.21
N TYR A 45 84.28 -32.88 -40.30
CA TYR A 45 83.71 -31.59 -40.68
C TYR A 45 82.21 -31.72 -40.98
N GLN A 46 81.80 -32.76 -41.71
CA GLN A 46 80.38 -33.03 -42.00
C GLN A 46 79.57 -33.34 -40.73
N ASP A 47 80.10 -34.17 -39.83
CA ASP A 47 79.46 -34.50 -38.56
C ASP A 47 79.34 -33.25 -37.68
N LEU A 48 80.42 -32.50 -37.52
CA LEU A 48 80.42 -31.25 -36.74
C LEU A 48 79.46 -30.22 -37.34
N SER A 49 79.42 -30.08 -38.66
CA SER A 49 78.47 -29.21 -39.37
C SER A 49 77.02 -29.64 -39.09
N THR A 50 76.75 -30.94 -39.06
CA THR A 50 75.41 -31.48 -38.76
C THR A 50 75.01 -31.21 -37.31
N GLN A 51 75.94 -31.40 -36.37
CA GLN A 51 75.72 -31.07 -34.96
C GLN A 51 75.48 -29.57 -34.77
N PHE A 52 76.22 -28.70 -35.44
CA PHE A 52 76.00 -27.26 -35.39
C PHE A 52 74.59 -26.87 -35.88
N GLU A 53 74.12 -27.44 -36.99
CA GLU A 53 72.74 -27.23 -37.47
C GLU A 53 71.71 -27.72 -36.45
N GLN A 54 71.90 -28.92 -35.87
CA GLN A 54 70.99 -29.44 -34.84
C GLN A 54 70.95 -28.57 -33.57
N LEU A 55 72.10 -28.08 -33.10
CA LEU A 55 72.18 -27.17 -31.96
C LEU A 55 71.53 -25.82 -32.28
N ARG A 56 71.72 -25.31 -33.49
CA ARG A 56 71.08 -24.08 -33.97
C ARG A 56 69.56 -24.23 -34.00
N ASP A 57 69.04 -25.32 -34.54
CA ASP A 57 67.61 -25.63 -34.55
C ASP A 57 67.05 -25.77 -33.14
N LYS A 58 67.77 -26.47 -32.26
CA LYS A 58 67.37 -26.62 -30.85
C LYS A 58 67.32 -25.27 -30.14
N HIS A 59 68.30 -24.40 -30.37
CA HIS A 59 68.31 -23.05 -29.80
C HIS A 59 67.14 -22.22 -30.35
N ALA A 60 66.88 -22.26 -31.65
CA ALA A 60 65.75 -21.55 -32.24
C ALA A 60 64.41 -22.00 -31.65
N ARG A 61 64.21 -23.31 -31.44
CA ARG A 61 63.01 -23.86 -30.79
C ARG A 61 62.89 -23.42 -29.33
N LEU A 62 63.97 -23.55 -28.55
CA LEU A 62 63.96 -23.13 -27.14
C LEU A 62 63.71 -21.62 -27.00
N GLN A 63 64.22 -20.81 -27.92
CA GLN A 63 63.96 -19.37 -27.94
C GLN A 63 62.48 -19.09 -28.23
N ALA A 64 61.90 -19.74 -29.24
CA ALA A 64 60.47 -19.61 -29.56
C ALA A 64 59.57 -20.07 -28.40
N ASP A 65 59.90 -21.19 -27.75
CA ASP A 65 59.15 -21.72 -26.60
C ASP A 65 59.23 -20.78 -25.39
N ASN A 66 60.41 -20.19 -25.14
CA ASN A 66 60.59 -19.23 -24.07
C ASN A 66 59.80 -17.94 -24.33
N GLU A 67 59.83 -17.42 -25.55
CA GLU A 67 59.01 -16.27 -25.97
C GLU A 67 57.50 -16.58 -25.81
N ALA A 68 57.03 -17.74 -26.26
CA ALA A 68 55.64 -18.16 -26.11
C ALA A 68 55.23 -18.33 -24.63
N THR A 69 56.12 -18.89 -23.80
CA THR A 69 55.89 -19.04 -22.36
C THR A 69 55.85 -17.68 -21.67
N GLY A 70 56.73 -16.75 -22.04
CA GLY A 70 56.72 -15.37 -21.55
C GLY A 70 55.42 -14.65 -21.87
N GLN A 71 54.92 -14.78 -23.11
CA GLN A 71 53.62 -14.21 -23.51
C GLN A 71 52.46 -14.81 -22.69
N ARG A 72 52.45 -16.13 -22.48
CA ARG A 72 51.44 -16.80 -21.65
C ARG A 72 51.48 -16.36 -20.19
N LEU A 73 52.68 -16.17 -19.64
CA LEU A 73 52.86 -15.68 -18.28
C LEU A 73 52.29 -14.27 -18.12
N THR A 74 52.65 -13.34 -19.02
CA THR A 74 52.11 -11.97 -19.00
C THR A 74 50.58 -11.94 -19.14
N ALA A 75 50.01 -12.77 -20.02
CA ALA A 75 48.56 -12.88 -20.15
C ALA A 75 47.91 -13.38 -18.84
N CYS A 76 48.50 -14.41 -18.22
CA CYS A 76 48.02 -14.95 -16.96
C CYS A 76 48.13 -13.93 -15.81
N GLU A 77 49.20 -13.16 -15.74
CA GLU A 77 49.38 -12.08 -14.76
C GLU A 77 48.32 -10.98 -14.91
N GLN A 78 47.98 -10.60 -16.16
CA GLN A 78 46.92 -9.64 -16.44
C GLN A 78 45.54 -10.16 -16.00
N ASP A 79 45.24 -11.43 -16.28
CA ASP A 79 43.98 -12.03 -15.87
C ASP A 79 43.87 -12.19 -14.35
N LEU A 80 44.98 -12.52 -13.67
CA LEU A 80 45.03 -12.56 -12.21
C LEU A 80 44.76 -11.19 -11.59
N GLU A 81 45.33 -10.13 -12.16
CA GLU A 81 45.11 -8.77 -11.67
C GLU A 81 43.65 -8.31 -11.89
N ARG A 82 43.05 -8.64 -13.05
CA ARG A 82 41.62 -8.41 -13.29
C ARG A 82 40.76 -9.14 -12.27
N ALA A 83 41.03 -10.43 -12.04
CA ALA A 83 40.28 -11.23 -11.07
C ALA A 83 40.39 -10.67 -9.64
N ARG A 84 41.56 -10.15 -9.24
CA ARG A 84 41.73 -9.47 -7.95
C ARG A 84 40.90 -8.20 -7.84
N GLN A 85 40.89 -7.37 -8.88
CA GLN A 85 40.09 -6.15 -8.92
C GLN A 85 38.59 -6.45 -8.89
N ASP A 86 38.15 -7.47 -9.62
CA ASP A 86 36.77 -7.94 -9.60
C ASP A 86 36.37 -8.45 -8.22
N MET A 87 37.27 -9.15 -7.51
CA MET A 87 37.01 -9.64 -6.15
C MET A 87 36.83 -8.48 -5.16
N ILE A 88 37.69 -7.47 -5.20
CA ILE A 88 37.56 -6.26 -4.36
C ILE A 88 36.25 -5.54 -4.66
N ARG A 89 35.91 -5.39 -5.94
CA ARG A 89 34.66 -4.75 -6.36
C ARG A 89 33.44 -5.53 -5.86
N LEU A 90 33.49 -6.86 -5.95
CA LEU A 90 32.39 -7.71 -5.50
C LEU A 90 32.22 -7.65 -3.98
N GLU A 91 33.31 -7.64 -3.21
CA GLU A 91 33.26 -7.45 -1.75
C GLU A 91 32.62 -6.11 -1.36
N GLN A 92 32.97 -5.03 -2.05
CA GLN A 92 32.36 -3.71 -1.85
C GLN A 92 30.86 -3.74 -2.13
N VAL A 93 30.46 -4.27 -3.29
CA VAL A 93 29.04 -4.38 -3.66
C VAL A 93 28.27 -5.23 -2.66
N LEU A 94 28.83 -6.35 -2.20
CA LEU A 94 28.18 -7.21 -1.19
C LEU A 94 28.05 -6.49 0.15
N SER A 95 29.07 -5.75 0.58
CA SER A 95 29.03 -4.93 1.80
C SER A 95 27.92 -3.87 1.72
N ASP A 96 27.88 -3.12 0.61
CA ASP A 96 26.88 -2.06 0.40
C ASP A 96 25.46 -2.63 0.37
N ARG A 97 25.25 -3.74 -0.37
CA ARG A 97 23.95 -4.42 -0.43
C ARG A 97 23.51 -4.98 0.91
N SER A 98 24.45 -5.51 1.70
CA SER A 98 24.16 -5.98 3.05
C SER A 98 23.72 -4.84 3.97
N ALA A 99 24.39 -3.68 3.87
CA ALA A 99 24.04 -2.48 4.62
C ALA A 99 22.66 -1.94 4.22
N GLU A 100 22.38 -1.83 2.91
CA GLU A 100 21.07 -1.43 2.38
C GLU A 100 19.95 -2.38 2.86
N ALA A 101 20.17 -3.70 2.77
CA ALA A 101 19.22 -4.69 3.25
C ALA A 101 18.98 -4.57 4.77
N GLY A 102 20.03 -4.32 5.55
CA GLY A 102 19.92 -4.07 6.99
C GLY A 102 19.10 -2.83 7.32
N GLN A 103 19.29 -1.73 6.58
CA GLN A 103 18.51 -0.51 6.73
C GLN A 103 17.04 -0.72 6.37
N ALA A 104 16.76 -1.37 5.23
CA ALA A 104 15.40 -1.69 4.81
C ALA A 104 14.68 -2.61 5.81
N MET A 105 15.38 -3.59 6.38
CA MET A 105 14.82 -4.45 7.43
C MET A 105 14.54 -3.69 8.73
N ALA A 106 15.41 -2.74 9.11
CA ALA A 106 15.19 -1.90 10.30
C ALA A 106 13.98 -0.97 10.12
N GLU A 107 13.82 -0.39 8.93
CA GLU A 107 12.65 0.42 8.59
C GLU A 107 11.38 -0.43 8.59
N MET A 108 11.40 -1.61 7.95
CA MET A 108 10.26 -2.51 7.94
C MET A 108 9.84 -2.93 9.36
N ARG A 109 10.80 -3.19 10.26
CA ARG A 109 10.51 -3.50 11.67
C ARG A 109 9.80 -2.34 12.38
N ARG A 110 10.25 -1.09 12.17
CA ARG A 110 9.58 0.10 12.72
C ARG A 110 8.15 0.22 12.20
N ASN A 111 7.95 0.05 10.89
CA ASN A 111 6.61 0.12 10.28
C ASN A 111 5.68 -0.97 10.83
N ILE A 112 6.19 -2.19 11.07
CA ILE A 112 5.42 -3.27 11.70
C ILE A 112 5.02 -2.88 13.13
N GLU A 113 5.96 -2.38 13.94
CA GLU A 113 5.67 -1.96 15.32
C GLU A 113 4.61 -0.84 15.38
N GLU A 114 4.71 0.16 14.49
CA GLU A 114 3.73 1.24 14.36
C GLU A 114 2.35 0.72 13.93
N LEU A 115 2.30 -0.18 12.95
CA LEU A 115 1.05 -0.75 12.46
C LEU A 115 0.38 -1.65 13.52
N GLU A 116 1.17 -2.42 14.27
CA GLU A 116 0.67 -3.22 15.39
C GLU A 116 0.15 -2.36 16.55
N ALA A 117 0.76 -1.21 16.81
CA ALA A 117 0.24 -0.23 17.77
C ALA A 117 -1.09 0.37 17.28
N ALA A 118 -1.14 0.86 16.04
CA ALA A 118 -2.35 1.43 15.45
C ALA A 118 -3.51 0.44 15.39
N LYS A 119 -3.23 -0.82 15.07
CA LYS A 119 -4.23 -1.90 15.05
C LYS A 119 -4.83 -2.12 16.45
N ARG A 120 -4.00 -2.19 17.50
CA ARG A 120 -4.46 -2.35 18.88
C ARG A 120 -5.36 -1.20 19.32
N ASP A 121 -5.00 0.02 18.98
CA ASP A 121 -5.81 1.20 19.31
C ASP A 121 -7.16 1.18 18.59
N LEU A 122 -7.17 0.81 17.31
CA LEU A 122 -8.41 0.70 16.53
C LEU A 122 -9.33 -0.41 17.06
N GLU A 123 -8.78 -1.57 17.42
CA GLU A 123 -9.55 -2.66 18.05
C GLU A 123 -10.16 -2.21 19.38
N ALA A 124 -9.41 -1.48 20.20
CA ALA A 124 -9.92 -0.93 21.46
C ALA A 124 -11.02 0.13 21.24
N GLN A 125 -10.92 0.95 20.19
CA GLN A 125 -11.97 1.91 19.82
C GLN A 125 -13.24 1.20 19.32
N LEU A 126 -13.07 0.20 18.46
CA LEU A 126 -14.18 -0.56 17.90
C LEU A 126 -14.96 -1.28 19.01
N GLU A 127 -14.26 -1.88 19.97
CA GLU A 127 -14.91 -2.55 21.10
C GLU A 127 -15.67 -1.57 22.00
N ARG A 128 -15.10 -0.38 22.27
CA ARG A 128 -15.81 0.68 23.00
C ARG A 128 -17.08 1.13 22.27
N GLU A 129 -17.01 1.32 20.96
CA GLU A 129 -18.17 1.69 20.14
C GLU A 129 -19.21 0.56 20.09
N ARG A 130 -18.78 -0.71 20.03
CA ARG A 130 -19.66 -1.88 20.06
C ARG A 130 -20.44 -1.92 21.37
N ILE A 131 -19.75 -1.84 22.51
CA ILE A 131 -20.37 -1.82 23.85
C ILE A 131 -21.32 -0.62 23.97
N ALA A 132 -20.90 0.56 23.54
CA ALA A 132 -21.75 1.75 23.56
C ALA A 132 -22.97 1.63 22.64
N ARG A 133 -22.84 0.96 21.49
CA ARG A 133 -23.95 0.71 20.56
C ARG A 133 -24.94 -0.29 21.15
N GLU A 134 -24.47 -1.38 21.73
CA GLU A 134 -25.31 -2.38 22.39
C GLU A 134 -26.06 -1.78 23.58
N ALA A 135 -25.38 -1.00 24.42
CA ALA A 135 -26.01 -0.28 25.52
C ALA A 135 -27.10 0.69 25.02
N ARG A 136 -26.85 1.41 23.91
CA ARG A 136 -27.85 2.29 23.28
C ARG A 136 -29.08 1.50 22.79
N ILE A 137 -28.87 0.37 22.12
CA ILE A 137 -29.97 -0.49 21.63
C ILE A 137 -30.77 -1.05 22.80
N ALA A 138 -30.11 -1.59 23.83
CA ALA A 138 -30.77 -2.13 25.01
C ALA A 138 -31.62 -1.08 25.72
N LYS A 139 -31.09 0.14 25.88
CA LYS A 139 -31.82 1.26 26.49
C LYS A 139 -33.01 1.73 25.65
N MET A 140 -32.84 1.77 24.32
CA MET A 140 -33.93 2.07 23.40
C MET A 140 -35.05 1.04 23.51
N LYS A 141 -34.70 -0.25 23.49
CA LYS A 141 -35.64 -1.36 23.64
C LYS A 141 -36.40 -1.28 24.97
N ASN A 142 -35.71 -1.05 26.08
CA ASN A 142 -36.35 -0.89 27.38
C ASN A 142 -37.35 0.28 27.40
N THR A 143 -37.02 1.38 26.72
CA THR A 143 -37.91 2.54 26.59
C THR A 143 -39.13 2.22 25.73
N TYR A 144 -38.92 1.51 24.61
CA TYR A 144 -40.00 1.01 23.75
C TYR A 144 -40.94 0.08 24.52
N ASP A 145 -40.40 -0.92 25.21
CA ASP A 145 -41.18 -1.89 25.98
C ASP A 145 -41.98 -1.19 27.11
N ALA A 146 -41.40 -0.19 27.77
CA ALA A 146 -42.09 0.62 28.78
C ALA A 146 -43.24 1.45 28.19
N LEU A 147 -43.04 2.05 27.00
CA LEU A 147 -44.09 2.79 26.29
C LEU A 147 -45.22 1.87 25.84
N VAL A 148 -44.90 0.74 25.20
CA VAL A 148 -45.90 -0.23 24.74
C VAL A 148 -46.67 -0.82 25.93
N GLY A 149 -45.98 -1.22 27.01
CA GLY A 149 -46.62 -1.82 28.18
C GLY A 149 -47.57 -0.86 28.92
N LYS A 150 -47.21 0.42 29.06
CA LYS A 150 -48.08 1.41 29.73
C LYS A 150 -49.19 1.97 28.84
N LEU A 151 -49.06 1.87 27.52
CA LEU A 151 -49.99 2.46 26.54
C LEU A 151 -50.73 1.40 25.73
N GLU A 152 -50.72 0.13 26.17
CA GLU A 152 -51.29 -1.00 25.43
C GLU A 152 -52.76 -0.75 25.04
N GLU A 153 -53.54 -0.21 25.96
CA GLU A 153 -54.96 0.07 25.73
C GLU A 153 -55.20 1.22 24.75
N GLU A 154 -54.37 2.26 24.78
CA GLU A 154 -54.41 3.36 23.79
C GLU A 154 -54.00 2.89 22.40
N ILE A 155 -53.03 1.97 22.33
CA ILE A 155 -52.58 1.36 21.07
C ILE A 155 -53.70 0.49 20.49
N LYS A 156 -54.35 -0.36 21.31
CA LYS A 156 -55.50 -1.18 20.88
C LYS A 156 -56.67 -0.33 20.36
N ARG A 157 -56.90 0.84 20.94
CA ARG A 157 -57.93 1.81 20.48
C ARG A 157 -57.52 2.61 19.24
N GLY A 158 -56.29 2.45 18.75
CA GLY A 158 -55.75 3.19 17.60
C GLY A 158 -55.52 4.68 17.89
N GLU A 159 -55.36 5.05 19.17
CA GLU A 159 -55.13 6.42 19.61
C GLU A 159 -53.65 6.80 19.52
N ILE A 160 -52.77 5.82 19.70
CA ILE A 160 -51.32 5.94 19.68
C ILE A 160 -50.71 4.86 18.80
N THR A 161 -49.65 5.21 18.07
CA THR A 161 -48.72 4.22 17.50
C THR A 161 -47.29 4.55 17.91
N ILE A 162 -46.52 3.51 18.24
CA ILE A 162 -45.11 3.66 18.60
C ILE A 162 -44.28 3.00 17.50
N SER A 163 -43.25 3.69 17.03
CA SER A 163 -42.37 3.19 15.96
C SER A 163 -40.92 3.59 16.22
N GLU A 164 -40.00 2.78 15.72
CA GLU A 164 -38.59 3.12 15.63
C GLU A 164 -38.26 3.47 14.18
N LEU A 165 -37.82 4.72 13.94
CA LEU A 165 -37.39 5.17 12.63
C LEU A 165 -35.99 5.78 12.72
N GLN A 166 -35.03 5.23 11.97
CA GLN A 166 -33.64 5.72 11.92
C GLN A 166 -32.96 5.84 13.30
N GLY A 167 -33.28 4.90 14.22
CA GLY A 167 -32.74 4.91 15.59
C GLY A 167 -33.34 6.00 16.49
N ARG A 168 -34.51 6.55 16.12
CA ARG A 168 -35.32 7.45 16.94
C ARG A 168 -36.64 6.79 17.28
N LEU A 169 -37.01 6.85 18.54
CA LEU A 169 -38.30 6.39 18.99
C LEU A 169 -39.34 7.48 18.82
N THR A 170 -40.44 7.14 18.17
CA THR A 170 -41.51 8.08 17.83
C THR A 170 -42.84 7.57 18.38
N VAL A 171 -43.50 8.40 19.18
CA VAL A 171 -44.87 8.19 19.65
C VAL A 171 -45.79 9.08 18.84
N ASN A 172 -46.57 8.47 17.95
CA ASN A 172 -47.56 9.18 17.14
C ASN A 172 -48.90 9.17 17.84
N MET A 173 -49.54 10.32 17.91
CA MET A 173 -50.87 10.48 18.49
C MET A 173 -51.80 11.11 17.44
N VAL A 174 -52.97 10.52 17.25
CA VAL A 174 -53.96 11.03 16.30
C VAL A 174 -54.55 12.35 16.83
N GLU A 175 -54.68 13.36 15.97
CA GLU A 175 -55.17 14.70 16.36
C GLU A 175 -56.52 14.64 17.09
N ARG A 176 -57.48 13.83 16.62
CA ARG A 176 -58.86 13.79 17.13
C ARG A 176 -58.97 13.49 18.64
N ILE A 177 -57.96 12.80 19.18
CA ILE A 177 -57.87 12.46 20.60
C ILE A 177 -57.34 13.65 21.41
N LEU A 178 -56.42 14.42 20.83
CA LEU A 178 -55.75 15.54 21.47
C LEU A 178 -56.53 16.85 21.33
N PHE A 179 -57.12 17.13 20.18
CA PHE A 179 -57.67 18.45 19.85
C PHE A 179 -59.03 18.34 19.18
N ASP A 180 -59.86 19.35 19.40
CA ASP A 180 -61.04 19.57 18.55
C ASP A 180 -60.64 20.27 17.25
N SER A 181 -61.50 20.18 16.24
CA SER A 181 -61.22 20.74 14.92
C SER A 181 -60.88 22.23 15.01
N GLY A 182 -59.71 22.62 14.51
CA GLY A 182 -59.25 24.01 14.52
C GLY A 182 -58.81 24.55 15.88
N SER A 183 -58.79 23.73 16.93
CA SER A 183 -58.30 24.10 18.26
C SER A 183 -56.87 23.63 18.47
N ALA A 184 -56.12 24.38 19.30
CA ALA A 184 -54.84 23.97 19.87
C ALA A 184 -54.94 23.68 21.37
N GLU A 185 -56.15 23.70 21.94
CA GLU A 185 -56.39 23.33 23.35
C GLU A 185 -56.55 21.83 23.49
N ILE A 186 -55.82 21.22 24.42
CA ILE A 186 -55.81 19.77 24.61
C ILE A 186 -57.08 19.33 25.32
N LYS A 187 -57.79 18.36 24.72
CA LYS A 187 -59.02 17.77 25.27
C LYS A 187 -58.75 16.97 26.54
N PRO A 188 -59.74 16.84 27.45
CA PRO A 188 -59.59 16.02 28.67
C PRO A 188 -59.14 14.58 28.43
N GLY A 189 -59.57 13.95 27.32
CA GLY A 189 -59.09 12.62 26.91
C GLY A 189 -57.61 12.62 26.54
N GLY A 190 -57.19 13.59 25.71
CA GLY A 190 -55.79 13.79 25.34
C GLY A 190 -54.87 14.05 26.53
N LEU A 191 -55.32 14.83 27.53
CA LEU A 191 -54.56 15.08 28.76
C LEU A 191 -54.25 13.78 29.53
N LYS A 192 -55.20 12.85 29.61
CA LYS A 192 -54.99 11.55 30.28
C LYS A 192 -53.94 10.69 29.56
N VAL A 193 -53.99 10.70 28.22
CA VAL A 193 -53.02 9.95 27.41
C VAL A 193 -51.63 10.58 27.53
N LEU A 194 -51.52 11.90 27.39
CA LEU A 194 -50.27 12.63 27.55
C LEU A 194 -49.68 12.50 28.96
N ALA A 195 -50.49 12.38 30.01
CA ALA A 195 -50.00 12.14 31.36
C ALA A 195 -49.21 10.81 31.44
N ARG A 196 -49.77 9.72 30.87
CA ARG A 196 -49.09 8.42 30.83
C ARG A 196 -47.81 8.44 29.99
N VAL A 197 -47.85 9.11 28.83
CA VAL A 197 -46.66 9.32 28.00
C VAL A 197 -45.60 10.09 28.79
N GLY A 198 -45.99 11.21 29.41
CA GLY A 198 -45.12 12.07 30.21
C GLY A 198 -44.46 11.36 31.38
N GLU A 199 -45.17 10.48 32.10
CA GLU A 199 -44.59 9.68 33.18
C GLU A 199 -43.40 8.82 32.73
N ILE A 200 -43.46 8.27 31.51
CA ILE A 200 -42.42 7.41 30.95
C ILE A 200 -41.26 8.28 30.46
N LEU A 201 -41.59 9.33 29.72
CA LEU A 201 -40.62 10.27 29.15
C LEU A 201 -39.83 11.03 30.22
N ARG A 202 -40.42 11.27 31.40
CA ARG A 202 -39.72 11.86 32.55
C ARG A 202 -38.51 11.01 33.01
N ASN A 203 -38.62 9.69 32.91
CA ASN A 203 -37.56 8.77 33.34
C ASN A 203 -36.49 8.56 32.26
N VAL A 204 -36.77 8.93 31.01
CA VAL A 204 -35.76 8.98 29.95
C VAL A 204 -35.01 10.29 30.12
N GLN A 205 -33.73 10.26 30.49
CA GLN A 205 -32.93 11.48 30.77
C GLN A 205 -31.80 11.73 29.77
N ASP A 206 -31.50 10.76 28.90
CA ASP A 206 -30.39 10.79 27.94
C ASP A 206 -30.82 11.16 26.51
N LYS A 207 -32.03 11.70 26.37
CA LYS A 207 -32.63 12.12 25.11
C LYS A 207 -33.36 13.43 25.30
N ASP A 208 -33.39 14.25 24.26
CA ASP A 208 -34.31 15.36 24.19
C ASP A 208 -35.61 14.90 23.52
N ILE A 209 -36.68 15.63 23.78
CA ILE A 209 -38.03 15.32 23.33
C ILE A 209 -38.44 16.44 22.39
N MET A 210 -38.57 16.08 21.12
CA MET A 210 -39.04 16.97 20.08
C MET A 210 -40.50 16.64 19.78
N VAL A 211 -41.38 17.63 19.93
CA VAL A 211 -42.80 17.49 19.62
C VAL A 211 -43.05 18.12 18.26
N GLU A 212 -43.50 17.29 17.32
CA GLU A 212 -43.73 17.64 15.94
C GLU A 212 -45.24 17.69 15.66
N GLY A 213 -45.72 18.86 15.23
CA GLY A 213 -47.09 19.06 14.79
C GLY A 213 -47.25 18.90 13.28
N HIS A 214 -48.30 18.19 12.87
CA HIS A 214 -48.65 17.99 11.46
C HIS A 214 -50.13 18.25 11.20
N THR A 215 -50.44 18.73 10.00
CA THR A 215 -51.81 18.86 9.49
C THR A 215 -51.99 18.03 8.22
N ASP A 216 -53.22 17.90 7.76
CA ASP A 216 -53.49 17.56 6.38
C ASP A 216 -53.31 18.81 5.47
N SER A 217 -53.51 18.61 4.17
CA SER A 217 -53.44 19.67 3.16
C SER A 217 -54.64 20.63 3.12
N VAL A 218 -55.67 20.41 3.94
CA VAL A 218 -56.89 21.24 3.90
C VAL A 218 -56.55 22.63 4.48
N PRO A 219 -56.85 23.73 3.75
CA PRO A 219 -56.58 25.07 4.25
C PRO A 219 -57.36 25.40 5.52
N ILE A 220 -56.75 26.18 6.42
CA ILE A 220 -57.42 26.72 7.61
C ILE A 220 -58.68 27.50 7.20
N SER A 221 -59.78 27.20 7.90
CA SER A 221 -61.08 27.87 7.67
C SER A 221 -60.97 29.38 7.93
N SER A 222 -61.75 30.18 7.20
CA SER A 222 -61.70 31.65 7.28
C SER A 222 -61.86 32.18 8.71
N ARG A 223 -62.70 31.54 9.53
CA ARG A 223 -62.96 31.91 10.92
C ARG A 223 -61.76 31.72 11.86
N LEU A 224 -60.81 30.87 11.49
CA LEU A 224 -59.64 30.55 12.31
C LEU A 224 -58.39 31.31 11.89
N ARG A 225 -58.38 31.95 10.71
CA ARG A 225 -57.20 32.60 10.16
C ARG A 225 -56.66 33.76 11.00
N ASP A 226 -57.54 34.45 11.74
CA ASP A 226 -57.13 35.51 12.66
C ASP A 226 -56.28 34.97 13.82
N ARG A 227 -56.48 33.70 14.21
CA ARG A 227 -55.73 33.02 15.27
C ARG A 227 -54.60 32.15 14.74
N PHE A 228 -54.83 31.46 13.63
CA PHE A 228 -53.89 30.57 12.96
C PHE A 228 -53.86 30.92 11.47
N PRO A 229 -52.97 31.83 11.04
CA PRO A 229 -52.89 32.29 9.65
C PRO A 229 -52.76 31.15 8.64
N SER A 230 -52.05 30.08 8.98
CA SER A 230 -51.90 28.89 8.16
C SER A 230 -51.78 27.60 8.99
N ASN A 231 -51.66 26.47 8.29
CA ASN A 231 -51.39 25.17 8.90
C ASN A 231 -50.03 25.12 9.62
N TRP A 232 -49.08 26.01 9.28
CA TRP A 232 -47.83 26.14 10.04
C TRP A 232 -48.13 26.56 11.48
N GLU A 233 -48.85 27.67 11.68
CA GLU A 233 -49.15 28.19 13.01
C GLU A 233 -50.03 27.24 13.81
N LEU A 234 -51.04 26.62 13.19
CA LEU A 234 -51.87 25.62 13.87
C LEU A 234 -51.02 24.42 14.35
N SER A 235 -50.16 23.89 13.49
CA SER A 235 -49.31 22.74 13.83
C SER A 235 -48.32 23.07 14.95
N SER A 236 -47.64 24.22 14.86
CA SER A 236 -46.72 24.70 15.88
C SER A 236 -47.42 24.99 17.21
N ALA A 237 -48.60 25.61 17.18
CA ALA A 237 -49.37 25.89 18.39
C ALA A 237 -49.82 24.61 19.10
N ARG A 238 -50.25 23.58 18.35
CA ARG A 238 -50.60 22.28 18.93
C ARG A 238 -49.39 21.58 19.54
N ALA A 239 -48.26 21.59 18.86
CA ALA A 239 -47.00 21.07 19.39
C ALA A 239 -46.59 21.82 20.67
N ALA A 240 -46.74 23.16 20.69
CA ALA A 240 -46.49 23.99 21.86
C ALA A 240 -47.38 23.62 23.05
N SER A 241 -48.68 23.41 22.83
CA SER A 241 -49.60 22.97 23.90
C SER A 241 -49.17 21.64 24.52
N VAL A 242 -48.70 20.69 23.71
CA VAL A 242 -48.17 19.40 24.20
C VAL A 242 -46.87 19.59 24.97
N VAL A 243 -45.96 20.44 24.48
CA VAL A 243 -44.71 20.77 25.20
C VAL A 243 -44.99 21.41 26.55
N HIS A 244 -45.89 22.41 26.62
CA HIS A 244 -46.30 23.01 27.88
C HIS A 244 -46.91 21.99 28.84
N PHE A 245 -47.74 21.07 28.34
CA PHE A 245 -48.26 19.99 29.18
C PHE A 245 -47.14 19.08 29.72
N LEU A 246 -46.19 18.66 28.88
CA LEU A 246 -45.07 17.82 29.29
C LEU A 246 -44.16 18.54 30.30
N GLN A 247 -43.95 19.85 30.13
CA GLN A 247 -43.19 20.66 31.07
C GLN A 247 -43.93 20.81 32.40
N ASP A 248 -45.15 21.36 32.36
CA ASP A 248 -45.85 21.83 33.55
C ASP A 248 -46.52 20.70 34.34
N LYS A 249 -46.95 19.62 33.66
CA LYS A 249 -47.67 18.51 34.29
C LYS A 249 -46.83 17.25 34.44
N ALA A 250 -45.99 16.93 33.45
CA ALA A 250 -45.09 15.78 33.55
C ALA A 250 -43.74 16.12 34.19
N GLY A 251 -43.42 17.41 34.39
CA GLY A 251 -42.20 17.86 35.08
C GLY A 251 -40.93 17.65 34.26
N ILE A 252 -41.04 17.66 32.93
CA ILE A 252 -39.88 17.52 32.05
C ILE A 252 -39.19 18.89 31.92
N PRO A 253 -37.86 18.98 32.16
CA PRO A 253 -37.14 20.25 32.03
C PRO A 253 -37.27 20.85 30.64
N GLY A 254 -37.50 22.16 30.56
CA GLY A 254 -37.72 22.87 29.30
C GLY A 254 -36.52 22.82 28.36
N GLU A 255 -35.30 22.69 28.91
CA GLU A 255 -34.05 22.57 28.13
C GLU A 255 -33.99 21.29 27.28
N ARG A 256 -34.85 20.31 27.58
CA ARG A 256 -34.97 19.04 26.87
C ARG A 256 -36.15 18.99 25.92
N LEU A 257 -36.92 20.07 25.80
CA LEU A 257 -38.14 20.12 25.02
C LEU A 257 -37.94 21.01 23.79
N ALA A 258 -38.38 20.52 22.63
CA ALA A 258 -38.39 21.30 21.39
C ALA A 258 -39.78 21.25 20.74
N ILE A 259 -40.20 22.40 20.20
CA ILE A 259 -41.45 22.55 19.45
C ILE A 259 -41.10 22.66 17.97
N VAL A 260 -41.73 21.82 17.14
CA VAL A 260 -41.59 21.88 15.69
C VAL A 260 -42.97 21.77 15.06
N GLY A 261 -43.33 22.68 14.16
CA GLY A 261 -44.51 22.54 13.31
C GLY A 261 -44.08 22.31 11.87
N TYR A 262 -44.63 21.30 11.21
CA TYR A 262 -44.38 21.02 9.78
C TYR A 262 -45.56 21.38 8.87
N GLY A 263 -46.71 21.78 9.43
CA GLY A 263 -47.95 21.94 8.68
C GLY A 263 -48.25 20.70 7.81
N PRO A 264 -48.63 20.89 6.53
CA PRO A 264 -48.98 19.78 5.62
C PRO A 264 -47.78 19.12 4.93
N TYR A 265 -46.55 19.61 5.12
CA TYR A 265 -45.42 19.29 4.23
C TYR A 265 -44.67 18.00 4.55
N ARG A 266 -45.13 17.26 5.56
CA ARG A 266 -44.64 15.90 5.87
C ARG A 266 -45.80 14.92 5.99
N PRO A 267 -46.52 14.65 4.89
CA PRO A 267 -47.60 13.67 4.90
C PRO A 267 -47.04 12.26 5.08
N VAL A 268 -47.75 11.42 5.84
CA VAL A 268 -47.48 9.99 6.00
C VAL A 268 -48.46 9.14 5.18
N ALA A 269 -49.53 9.76 4.66
CA ALA A 269 -50.52 9.14 3.83
C ALA A 269 -51.08 10.12 2.78
N ASP A 270 -51.84 9.59 1.83
CA ASP A 270 -52.45 10.37 0.76
C ASP A 270 -53.45 11.41 1.30
N ASN A 271 -53.33 12.67 0.87
CA ASN A 271 -54.24 13.73 1.28
C ASN A 271 -55.58 13.71 0.53
N ASP A 272 -55.70 12.93 -0.54
CA ASP A 272 -56.92 12.86 -1.34
C ASP A 272 -58.01 12.02 -0.65
N THR A 273 -57.62 11.09 0.23
CA THR A 273 -58.54 10.24 0.99
C THR A 273 -58.85 10.79 2.39
N PRO A 274 -60.10 10.67 2.90
CA PRO A 274 -60.43 11.02 4.29
C PRO A 274 -59.53 10.32 5.32
N GLU A 275 -59.24 9.04 5.08
CA GLU A 275 -58.42 8.18 5.93
C GLU A 275 -56.97 8.67 5.96
N GLY A 276 -56.39 9.00 4.80
CA GLY A 276 -55.02 9.50 4.74
C GLY A 276 -54.88 10.92 5.32
N ARG A 277 -55.90 11.79 5.16
CA ARG A 277 -55.93 13.07 5.87
C ARG A 277 -55.97 12.90 7.38
N GLU A 278 -56.72 11.92 7.89
CA GLU A 278 -56.75 11.62 9.32
C GLU A 278 -55.39 11.16 9.85
N GLN A 279 -54.66 10.34 9.09
CA GLN A 279 -53.29 9.95 9.45
C GLN A 279 -52.31 11.13 9.40
N ASN A 280 -52.50 12.07 8.46
CA ASN A 280 -51.65 13.25 8.35
C ASN A 280 -51.83 14.24 9.53
N ARG A 281 -53.05 14.32 10.06
CA ARG A 281 -53.42 15.09 11.25
C ARG A 281 -52.96 14.39 12.55
N ARG A 282 -51.72 14.65 12.95
CA ARG A 282 -51.05 13.96 14.08
C ARG A 282 -50.10 14.85 14.86
N ILE A 283 -49.83 14.46 16.10
CA ILE A 283 -48.67 14.91 16.87
C ILE A 283 -47.67 13.75 16.96
N GLN A 284 -46.40 14.00 16.68
CA GLN A 284 -45.33 13.04 16.90
C GLN A 284 -44.45 13.52 18.06
N ILE A 285 -44.21 12.66 19.03
CA ILE A 285 -43.23 12.90 20.10
C ILE A 285 -42.01 12.04 19.78
N VAL A 286 -40.91 12.70 19.41
CA VAL A 286 -39.69 12.07 18.92
C VAL A 286 -38.58 12.19 19.96
N LEU A 287 -38.01 11.05 20.36
CA LEU A 287 -36.84 11.02 21.22
C LEU A 287 -35.59 11.20 20.36
N VAL A 288 -34.89 12.31 20.55
CA VAL A 288 -33.69 12.66 19.78
C VAL A 288 -32.44 12.67 20.68
N PRO A 289 -31.24 12.50 20.11
CA PRO A 289 -30.00 12.72 20.85
C PRO A 289 -29.97 14.14 21.45
N PRO A 290 -29.38 14.35 22.64
CA PRO A 290 -29.31 15.66 23.27
C PRO A 290 -28.65 16.72 22.38
N VAL A 291 -29.27 17.90 22.30
CA VAL A 291 -28.85 19.02 21.45
C VAL A 291 -27.48 19.58 21.86
N GLN A 292 -27.06 19.42 23.12
CA GLN A 292 -25.78 19.92 23.64
C GLN A 292 -24.53 19.14 23.21
N SER A 293 -24.63 18.24 22.22
CA SER A 293 -23.51 17.34 21.92
C SER A 293 -22.34 17.97 21.14
N LYS A 294 -22.42 19.20 20.61
CA LYS A 294 -21.27 19.93 20.00
C LYS A 294 -21.57 21.43 19.89
N ILE A 295 -21.33 22.22 20.94
CA ILE A 295 -21.00 23.64 20.71
C ILE A 295 -19.55 23.65 20.23
N VAL A 296 -19.37 23.59 18.91
CA VAL A 296 -18.11 24.02 18.28
C VAL A 296 -17.98 25.48 18.66
N GLN A 297 -17.00 25.80 19.49
CA GLN A 297 -16.65 27.19 19.78
C GLN A 297 -16.47 27.91 18.43
N PRO A 298 -17.07 29.10 18.22
CA PRO A 298 -16.85 29.84 17.00
C PRO A 298 -15.34 30.06 16.84
N VAL A 299 -14.80 29.60 15.72
CA VAL A 299 -13.42 29.90 15.34
C VAL A 299 -13.42 31.40 15.04
N ASN A 300 -12.82 32.20 15.94
CA ASN A 300 -12.54 33.61 15.71
C ASN A 300 -11.38 33.78 14.73
#